data_AF-A0A1B8SLN8-F1
#
_entry.id   AF-A0A1B8SLN8-F1
#
_cell.length_a   1.000
_cell.length_b   1.000
_cell.length_c   1.000
_cell.angle_alpha   90.00
_cell.angle_beta   90.00
_cell.angle_gamma   90.00
#
_symmetry.space_group_name_H-M   'P 1'
#
loop_
_entity.id
_entity.type
_entity.pdbx_description
1 polymer ?
#
loop_
_entity_poly.entity_id
_entity_poly.type
_entity_poly.pdbx_seq_one_letter_code
_entity_poly.pdbx_strand_id
1 'polypeptide(L)'
;MTHSRPGWLIALFAVILSVSAWLPWLTTSANGGGHASAIGGSVGSIVLPPRFGVGQLIVLLAAVLLVAGAMIGRGLFSRLASVAALVISLGIAGLGVWYYRLNVVAPITAGYGLGLGAVSVAGALGCSLWALVSTLRRG
;
A
#
# COMPACT_ATOMS: atom_id res chain seq x y z
N MET A 1 13.73 13.20 -25.05
CA MET A 1 12.36 12.72 -24.75
C MET A 1 12.41 11.53 -23.77
N THR A 2 12.52 11.75 -22.45
CA THR A 2 12.43 10.65 -21.43
C THR A 2 12.05 11.16 -20.01
N HIS A 3 11.30 12.26 -19.87
CA HIS A 3 11.15 12.93 -18.57
C HIS A 3 9.85 12.65 -17.77
N SER A 4 9.30 11.43 -17.79
CA SER A 4 8.06 11.11 -17.03
C SER A 4 8.05 9.78 -16.26
N ARG A 5 9.20 9.14 -16.03
CA ARG A 5 9.23 7.80 -15.42
C ARG A 5 8.81 7.69 -13.93
N PRO A 6 9.05 8.66 -13.03
CA PRO A 6 8.80 8.41 -11.61
C PRO A 6 7.32 8.34 -11.25
N GLY A 7 6.44 9.11 -11.90
CA GLY A 7 4.99 9.06 -11.65
C GLY A 7 4.35 7.72 -12.02
N TRP A 8 4.74 7.16 -13.17
CA TRP A 8 4.27 5.84 -13.61
C TRP A 8 4.77 4.70 -12.73
N LEU A 9 5.98 4.80 -12.19
CA LEU A 9 6.50 3.84 -11.21
C LEU A 9 5.67 3.87 -9.92
N ILE A 10 5.33 5.06 -9.41
CA ILE A 10 4.45 5.21 -8.22
C ILE A 10 3.09 4.54 -8.49
N ALA A 11 2.49 4.79 -9.66
CA ALA A 11 1.22 4.18 -10.04
C ALA A 11 1.33 2.64 -10.11
N LEU A 12 2.41 2.11 -10.67
CA LEU A 12 2.66 0.66 -10.71
C LEU A 12 2.77 0.06 -9.30
N PHE A 13 3.54 0.67 -8.40
CA PHE A 13 3.63 0.20 -7.00
C PHE A 13 2.29 0.31 -6.26
N ALA A 14 1.49 1.34 -6.54
CA ALA A 14 0.15 1.49 -5.98
C ALA A 14 -0.81 0.39 -6.48
N VAL A 15 -0.73 0.00 -7.75
CA VAL A 15 -1.48 -1.14 -8.30
C VAL A 15 -1.06 -2.44 -7.61
N ILE A 16 0.25 -2.72 -7.51
CA ILE A 16 0.74 -3.95 -6.87
C ILE A 16 0.30 -4.00 -5.40
N LEU A 17 0.38 -2.88 -4.69
CA LEU A 17 -0.13 -2.76 -3.32
C LEU A 17 -1.64 -3.05 -3.25
N SER A 18 -2.43 -2.48 -4.17
CA SER A 18 -3.88 -2.72 -4.22
C SER A 18 -4.20 -4.19 -4.48
N VAL A 19 -3.48 -4.85 -5.39
CA VAL A 19 -3.63 -6.30 -5.65
C VAL A 19 -3.25 -7.10 -4.42
N SER A 20 -2.15 -6.74 -3.74
CA SER A 20 -1.68 -7.44 -2.54
C SER A 20 -2.74 -7.47 -1.42
N ALA A 21 -3.61 -6.46 -1.34
CA ALA A 21 -4.65 -6.38 -0.32
C ALA A 21 -5.78 -7.40 -0.49
N TRP A 22 -5.91 -7.99 -1.69
CA TRP A 22 -6.81 -9.11 -1.96
C TRP A 22 -6.20 -10.45 -1.56
N LEU A 23 -4.86 -10.53 -1.51
CA LEU A 23 -4.15 -11.73 -1.09
C LEU A 23 -4.24 -11.92 0.44
N PRO A 24 -3.99 -13.15 0.93
CA PRO A 24 -3.85 -13.45 2.35
C PRO A 24 -2.78 -12.58 3.02
N TRP A 25 -3.21 -11.66 3.88
CA TRP A 25 -2.34 -10.86 4.74
C TRP A 25 -2.13 -11.52 6.09
N LEU A 26 -3.13 -12.26 6.57
CA LEU A 26 -3.10 -13.00 7.82
C LEU A 26 -3.44 -14.46 7.53
N THR A 27 -2.70 -15.37 8.14
CA THR A 27 -2.93 -16.81 8.06
C THR A 27 -2.89 -17.40 9.46
N THR A 28 -3.72 -18.40 9.73
CA THR A 28 -3.66 -19.17 10.98
C THR A 28 -3.72 -20.66 10.66
N SER A 29 -3.01 -21.47 11.44
CA SER A 29 -3.11 -22.93 11.42
C SER A 29 -3.97 -23.47 12.59
N ALA A 30 -4.41 -22.60 13.50
CA ALA A 30 -5.24 -23.00 14.64
C ALA A 30 -6.72 -23.25 14.25
N ASN A 31 -7.39 -24.15 14.97
CA ASN A 31 -8.83 -24.44 14.86
C ASN A 31 -9.32 -24.71 13.42
N GLY A 32 -8.62 -25.55 12.67
CA GLY A 32 -8.97 -25.88 11.27
C GLY A 32 -8.38 -24.94 10.21
N GLY A 33 -7.60 -23.94 10.65
CA GLY A 33 -6.89 -23.00 9.78
C GLY A 33 -7.79 -21.92 9.17
N GLY A 34 -7.15 -20.95 8.53
CA GLY A 34 -7.87 -19.86 7.87
C GLY A 34 -6.94 -18.76 7.37
N HIS A 35 -7.50 -17.88 6.54
CA HIS A 35 -6.80 -16.69 6.08
C HIS A 35 -7.73 -15.48 6.02
N ALA A 36 -7.14 -14.30 6.19
CA ALA A 36 -7.82 -13.04 5.98
C ALA A 36 -7.01 -12.14 5.07
N SER A 37 -7.71 -11.49 4.15
CA SER A 37 -7.20 -10.47 3.24
C SER A 37 -7.46 -9.08 3.83
N ALA A 38 -6.60 -8.12 3.52
CA ALA A 38 -6.71 -6.77 4.07
C ALA A 38 -8.00 -6.04 3.67
N ILE A 39 -8.59 -6.38 2.52
CA ILE A 39 -9.86 -5.79 2.07
C ILE A 39 -11.09 -6.22 2.91
N GLY A 40 -10.92 -7.22 3.78
CA GLY A 40 -11.97 -7.75 4.65
C GLY A 40 -12.51 -9.13 4.25
N GLY A 41 -11.94 -9.77 3.22
CA GLY A 41 -12.25 -11.16 2.91
C GLY A 41 -11.64 -12.09 3.96
N SER A 42 -12.44 -13.00 4.53
CA SER A 42 -11.96 -13.98 5.51
C SER A 42 -12.50 -15.37 5.20
N VAL A 43 -11.64 -16.38 5.32
CA VAL A 43 -11.97 -17.79 5.07
C VAL A 43 -11.46 -18.63 6.24
N GLY A 44 -12.28 -19.59 6.70
CA GLY A 44 -11.95 -20.49 7.80
C GLY A 44 -12.27 -19.88 9.18
N SER A 45 -11.42 -20.18 10.18
CA SER A 45 -11.66 -19.81 11.58
C SER A 45 -11.35 -18.34 11.91
N ILE A 46 -10.84 -17.56 10.96
CA ILE A 46 -10.61 -16.12 11.12
C ILE A 46 -11.90 -15.38 10.79
N VAL A 47 -12.54 -14.78 11.79
CA VAL A 47 -13.68 -13.88 11.59
C VAL A 47 -13.21 -12.45 11.83
N LEU A 48 -13.12 -11.66 10.76
CA LEU A 48 -12.88 -10.22 10.90
C LEU A 48 -14.20 -9.53 11.28
N PRO A 49 -14.17 -8.60 12.26
CA PRO A 49 -15.37 -7.84 12.59
C PRO A 49 -15.84 -7.02 11.38
N PRO A 50 -17.16 -6.94 11.11
CA PRO A 50 -17.74 -6.31 9.91
C PRO A 50 -17.75 -4.78 10.02
N ARG A 51 -16.56 -4.19 10.14
CA ARG A 51 -16.35 -2.74 10.29
C ARG A 51 -15.30 -2.26 9.30
N PHE A 52 -15.30 -0.95 9.02
CA PHE A 52 -14.24 -0.35 8.22
C PHE A 52 -12.89 -0.49 8.96
N GLY A 53 -12.00 -1.31 8.39
CA GLY A 53 -10.73 -1.69 9.01
C GLY A 53 -9.52 -0.94 8.47
N VAL A 54 -8.39 -1.08 9.17
CA VAL A 54 -7.08 -0.54 8.76
C VAL A 54 -6.69 -1.05 7.36
N GLY A 55 -6.97 -2.31 7.04
CA GLY A 55 -6.68 -2.87 5.70
C GLY A 55 -7.50 -2.21 4.58
N GLN A 56 -8.76 -1.86 4.82
CA GLN A 56 -9.60 -1.14 3.85
C GLN A 56 -9.14 0.32 3.69
N LEU A 57 -8.68 0.96 4.77
CA LEU A 57 -8.04 2.27 4.70
C LEU A 57 -6.76 2.25 3.85
N ILE A 58 -5.94 1.20 3.99
CA ILE A 58 -4.74 1.00 3.14
C ILE A 58 -5.12 0.88 1.66
N VAL A 59 -6.16 0.11 1.33
CA VAL A 59 -6.66 -0.01 -0.06
C VAL A 59 -7.13 1.33 -0.60
N LEU A 60 -7.88 2.09 0.20
CA LEU A 60 -8.34 3.42 -0.18
C LEU A 60 -7.16 4.36 -0.47
N LEU A 61 -6.17 4.40 0.44
CA LEU A 61 -4.96 5.19 0.25
C LEU A 61 -4.14 4.74 -0.96
N ALA A 62 -4.07 3.43 -1.24
CA ALA A 62 -3.41 2.90 -2.44
C ALA A 62 -4.11 3.39 -3.73
N ALA A 63 -5.44 3.44 -3.76
CA ALA A 63 -6.18 3.99 -4.89
C ALA A 63 -5.89 5.49 -5.09
N VAL A 64 -5.84 6.28 -4.00
CA VAL A 64 -5.46 7.71 -4.08
C VAL A 64 -4.01 7.87 -4.56
N LEU A 65 -3.10 7.00 -4.09
CA LEU A 65 -1.71 7.00 -4.53
C LEU A 65 -1.56 6.69 -6.02
N LEU A 66 -2.37 5.77 -6.55
CA LEU A 66 -2.42 5.44 -7.97
C LEU A 66 -2.82 6.66 -8.79
N VAL A 67 -3.89 7.35 -8.39
CA VAL A 67 -4.34 8.59 -9.06
C VAL A 67 -3.28 9.68 -8.98
N ALA A 68 -2.63 9.85 -7.82
CA ALA A 68 -1.53 10.80 -7.65
C ALA A 68 -0.34 10.46 -8.58
N GLY A 69 0.06 9.20 -8.66
CA GLY A 69 1.11 8.73 -9.57
C GLY A 69 0.77 8.99 -11.04
N ALA A 70 -0.48 8.75 -11.44
CA ALA A 70 -0.96 9.04 -12.79
C ALA A 70 -0.95 10.54 -13.11
N MET A 71 -1.34 11.41 -12.16
CA MET A 71 -1.27 12.87 -12.32
C MET A 71 0.18 13.35 -12.50
N ILE A 72 1.12 12.85 -11.70
CA ILE A 72 2.56 13.13 -11.85
C ILE A 72 3.05 12.66 -13.22
N GLY A 73 2.67 11.44 -13.64
CA GLY A 73 3.03 10.87 -14.94
C GLY A 73 2.52 11.68 -16.13
N ARG A 74 1.36 12.34 -15.97
CA ARG A 74 0.78 13.25 -16.97
C ARG A 74 1.27 14.70 -16.85
N GLY A 75 2.12 15.03 -15.89
CA GLY A 75 2.64 16.40 -15.70
C GLY A 75 1.64 17.40 -15.10
N LEU A 76 0.49 16.92 -14.61
CA LEU A 76 -0.54 17.75 -13.98
C LEU A 76 -0.21 17.93 -12.49
N PHE A 77 -0.11 19.18 -12.02
CA PHE A 77 0.13 19.52 -10.61
C PHE A 77 1.31 18.77 -9.97
N SER A 78 2.40 18.58 -10.71
CA SER A 78 3.52 17.70 -10.36
C SER A 78 4.11 17.95 -8.96
N ARG A 79 4.21 19.21 -8.52
CA ARG A 79 4.74 19.56 -7.19
C ARG A 79 3.79 19.14 -6.07
N LEU A 80 2.51 19.49 -6.19
CA LEU A 80 1.48 19.16 -5.18
C LEU A 80 1.22 17.65 -5.12
N ALA A 81 1.17 17.01 -6.29
CA ALA A 81 0.98 15.57 -6.41
C ALA A 81 2.17 14.77 -5.85
N SER A 82 3.41 15.27 -6.00
CA SER A 82 4.59 14.63 -5.40
C SER A 82 4.58 14.68 -3.87
N VAL A 83 4.16 15.81 -3.29
CA VAL A 83 4.00 15.95 -1.83
C VAL A 83 2.88 15.02 -1.33
N ALA A 84 1.72 15.02 -2.01
CA ALA A 84 0.62 14.13 -1.65
C ALA A 84 1.03 12.65 -1.73
N ALA A 85 1.74 12.23 -2.78
CA ALA A 85 2.22 10.87 -2.93
C ALA A 85 3.18 10.44 -1.81
N LEU A 86 4.07 11.34 -1.36
CA LEU A 86 4.95 11.10 -0.22
C LEU A 86 4.18 10.92 1.09
N VAL A 87 3.24 11.83 1.37
CA VAL A 87 2.41 11.77 2.59
C VAL A 87 1.57 10.49 2.61
N ILE A 88 0.94 10.14 1.49
CA ILE A 88 0.14 8.93 1.36
C ILE A 88 1.01 7.69 1.56
N SER A 89 2.18 7.64 0.92
CA SER A 89 3.10 6.49 1.04
C SER A 89 3.58 6.29 2.48
N LEU A 90 3.89 7.38 3.19
CA LEU A 90 4.26 7.33 4.61
C LEU A 90 3.09 6.88 5.49
N GLY A 91 1.88 7.39 5.22
CA GLY A 91 0.66 6.98 5.91
C GLY A 91 0.40 5.48 5.75
N ILE A 92 0.54 4.95 4.53
CA ILE A 92 0.38 3.51 4.27
C ILE A 92 1.46 2.70 5.01
N ALA A 93 2.72 3.14 5.02
CA ALA A 93 3.78 2.46 5.75
C ALA A 93 3.49 2.39 7.26
N GLY A 94 3.09 3.51 7.85
CA GLY A 94 2.71 3.58 9.27
C GLY A 94 1.52 2.68 9.59
N LEU A 95 0.47 2.71 8.76
CA LEU A 95 -0.70 1.83 8.88
C LEU A 95 -0.32 0.36 8.74
N GLY A 96 0.60 0.02 7.83
CA GLY A 96 1.09 -1.34 7.64
C GLY A 96 1.84 -1.87 8.87
N VAL A 97 2.71 -1.06 9.46
CA VAL A 97 3.41 -1.42 10.71
C VAL A 97 2.43 -1.56 11.86
N TRP A 98 1.45 -0.67 11.96
CA TRP A 98 0.44 -0.74 13.01
C TRP A 98 -0.45 -1.97 12.85
N TYR A 99 -0.87 -2.26 11.62
CA TYR A 99 -1.62 -3.48 11.27
C TYR A 99 -0.84 -4.74 11.63
N TYR A 100 0.46 -4.80 11.30
CA TYR A 100 1.33 -5.91 11.66
C TYR A 100 1.38 -6.10 13.18
N ARG A 101 1.62 -5.03 13.94
CA ARG A 101 1.69 -5.11 15.41
C ARG A 101 0.38 -5.54 16.07
N LEU A 102 -0.76 -5.11 15.54
CA LEU A 102 -2.07 -5.44 16.09
C LEU A 102 -2.52 -6.87 15.76
N ASN A 103 -2.19 -7.37 14.57
CA ASN A 103 -2.76 -8.62 14.06
C ASN A 103 -1.79 -9.81 14.09
N VAL A 104 -0.47 -9.58 14.11
CA VAL A 104 0.53 -10.65 14.20
C VAL A 104 0.80 -10.95 15.68
N VAL A 105 -0.12 -11.72 16.25
CA VAL A 105 0.00 -12.29 17.60
C VAL A 105 -0.31 -13.79 17.47
N ALA A 106 0.54 -14.65 18.05
CA ALA A 106 0.35 -16.09 18.00
C ALA A 106 -1.09 -16.44 18.44
N PRO A 107 -1.86 -17.24 17.66
CA PRO A 107 -1.44 -18.14 16.57
C PRO A 107 -1.51 -17.56 15.13
N ILE A 108 -1.74 -16.25 14.95
CA ILE A 108 -1.90 -15.61 13.64
C ILE A 108 -0.54 -15.19 13.09
N THR A 109 -0.21 -15.64 11.88
CA THR A 109 1.04 -15.34 11.17
C THR A 109 0.80 -14.43 9.97
N ALA A 110 1.83 -13.68 9.59
CA ALA A 110 1.79 -12.82 8.41
C ALA A 110 1.82 -13.67 7.12
N GLY A 111 0.83 -13.46 6.25
CA GLY A 111 0.76 -14.08 4.94
C GLY A 111 1.60 -13.36 3.89
N TYR A 112 1.75 -13.98 2.72
CA TYR A 112 2.54 -13.45 1.60
C TYR A 112 1.99 -12.12 1.03
N GLY A 113 0.68 -11.86 1.14
CA GLY A 113 0.08 -10.59 0.76
C GLY A 113 0.62 -9.41 1.56
N LEU A 114 0.93 -9.61 2.85
CA LEU A 114 1.50 -8.58 3.71
C LEU A 114 2.95 -8.27 3.31
N GLY A 115 3.72 -9.31 2.97
CA GLY A 115 5.08 -9.15 2.42
C GLY A 115 5.09 -8.38 1.10
N LEU A 116 4.21 -8.74 0.16
CA LEU A 116 4.07 -8.02 -1.11
C LEU A 116 3.63 -6.56 -0.91
N GLY A 117 2.71 -6.32 0.03
CA GLY A 117 2.29 -4.97 0.41
C GLY A 117 3.46 -4.14 0.94
N ALA A 118 4.26 -4.69 1.86
CA ALA A 118 5.42 -4.02 2.44
C ALA A 118 6.47 -3.63 1.37
N VAL A 119 6.80 -4.56 0.46
CA VAL A 119 7.74 -4.29 -0.65
C VAL A 119 7.19 -3.20 -1.57
N SER A 120 5.89 -3.23 -1.87
CA SER A 120 5.25 -2.26 -2.75
C SER A 120 5.27 -0.85 -2.16
N VAL A 121 4.98 -0.72 -0.86
CA VAL A 121 5.02 0.56 -0.15
C VAL A 121 6.44 1.13 -0.09
N ALA A 122 7.44 0.28 0.16
CA ALA A 122 8.84 0.70 0.13
C ALA A 122 9.26 1.21 -1.27
N GLY A 123 8.85 0.51 -2.32
CA GLY A 123 9.06 0.94 -3.70
C GLY A 123 8.38 2.28 -4.01
N ALA A 124 7.13 2.46 -3.58
CA ALA A 124 6.39 3.71 -3.73
C ALA A 124 7.04 4.89 -2.97
N LEU A 125 7.54 4.66 -1.75
CA LEU A 125 8.28 5.66 -0.96
C LEU A 125 9.55 6.10 -1.68
N GLY A 126 10.38 5.15 -2.13
CA GLY A 126 11.60 5.44 -2.87
C GLY A 126 11.32 6.23 -4.16
N CYS A 127 10.29 5.81 -4.92
CA CYS A 127 9.90 6.52 -6.15
C CYS A 127 9.34 7.91 -5.88
N SER A 128 8.56 8.08 -4.81
CA SER A 128 8.00 9.39 -4.43
C SER A 128 9.09 10.36 -3.97
N LEU A 129 10.09 9.87 -3.22
CA LEU A 129 11.25 10.66 -2.82
C LEU A 129 12.07 11.10 -4.05
N TRP A 130 12.30 10.18 -4.99
CA TRP A 130 12.98 10.52 -6.25
C TRP A 130 12.17 11.55 -7.06
N ALA A 131 10.86 11.36 -7.18
CA ALA A 131 9.99 12.34 -7.84
C ALA A 131 10.17 13.74 -7.22
N LEU A 132 10.10 13.85 -5.89
CA LEU A 132 10.26 15.11 -5.17
C LEU A 132 11.63 15.75 -5.45
N VAL A 133 12.73 14.99 -5.30
CA VAL A 133 14.09 15.50 -5.56
C VAL A 133 14.24 15.96 -7.01
N SER A 134 13.66 15.23 -7.96
CA SER A 134 13.71 15.59 -9.38
C SER A 134 12.91 16.84 -9.75
N THR A 135 11.86 17.15 -8.98
CA THR A 135 11.09 18.40 -9.13
C THR A 135 11.80 19.58 -8.47
N LEU A 136 12.45 19.37 -7.32
CA LEU A 136 13.20 20.41 -6.62
C LEU A 136 14.47 20.83 -7.36
N ARG A 137 15.17 19.91 -8.04
CA ARG A 137 16.37 20.22 -8.83
C ARG A 137 16.08 20.97 -10.14
N ARG A 138 14.82 21.08 -10.56
CA ARG A 138 14.41 21.72 -11.83
C ARG A 138 13.72 23.07 -11.67
N GLY A 139 13.46 23.50 -10.44
CA GLY A 139 13.06 24.87 -10.10
C GLY A 139 14.23 25.65 -9.56
#